data_AF-X1UYJ7-F1
#
_entry.id   AF-X1UYJ7-F1
#
_cell.length_a   1.000
_cell.length_b   1.000
_cell.length_c   1.000
_cell.angle_alpha   90.00
_cell.angle_beta   90.00
_cell.angle_gamma   90.00
#
_symmetry.space_group_name_H-M   'P 1'
#
loop_
_entity.id
_entity.type
_entity.pdbx_description
1 polymer ?
#
loop_
_entity_poly.entity_id
_entity_poly.type
_entity_poly.pdbx_seq_one_letter_code
_entity_poly.pdbx_strand_id
1 'polypeptide(L)' 'MGNGFYHTGTGVHLLAVLPDTKLVLIHRVDTDKDFDITWNEIRQLMYMIGEARISN' A
#
# COMPACT_ATOMS: atom_id res chain seq x y z
N MET A 1 5.14 10.13 7.30
CA MET A 1 3.89 9.97 6.51
C MET A 1 2.81 10.70 7.28
N GLY A 2 2.25 11.79 6.76
CA GLY A 2 1.26 12.62 7.46
C GLY A 2 -0.06 11.89 7.73
N ASN A 3 -1.15 12.63 7.94
CA ASN A 3 -2.46 12.01 8.14
C ASN A 3 -2.91 11.31 6.85
N GLY A 4 -3.53 10.13 7.00
CA GLY A 4 -3.92 9.30 5.88
C GLY A 4 -5.09 8.39 6.20
N PHE A 5 -5.80 7.98 5.17
CA PHE A 5 -6.90 7.02 5.26
C PHE A 5 -6.47 5.73 4.59
N TYR A 6 -6.76 4.60 5.23
CA TYR A 6 -6.53 3.31 4.60
C TYR A 6 -7.65 2.32 4.91
N HIS A 7 -7.85 1.38 3.99
CA HIS A 7 -8.74 0.26 4.15
C HIS A 7 -8.10 -1.00 3.59
N THR A 8 -8.32 -2.13 4.25
CA THR A 8 -7.87 -3.44 3.78
C THR A 8 -9.06 -4.34 3.43
N GLY A 9 -8.94 -5.06 2.33
CA GLY A 9 -9.85 -6.14 1.95
C GLY A 9 -9.13 -7.48 2.09
N THR A 10 -9.76 -8.48 2.72
CA THR A 10 -9.22 -9.85 2.92
C THR A 10 -7.80 -9.93 3.52
N GLY A 11 -7.28 -8.84 4.09
CA GLY A 11 -5.92 -8.74 4.64
C GLY A 11 -4.80 -8.48 3.62
N VAL A 12 -5.07 -8.65 2.32
CA VAL A 12 -4.07 -8.53 1.24
C VAL A 12 -4.39 -7.48 0.19
N HIS A 13 -5.58 -6.87 0.21
CA HIS A 13 -5.86 -5.66 -0.56
C HIS A 13 -5.60 -4.43 0.29
N LEU A 14 -5.09 -3.38 -0.34
CA LEU A 14 -4.87 -2.09 0.31
C LEU A 14 -5.33 -0.96 -0.60
N LEU A 15 -6.16 -0.08 -0.05
CA LEU A 15 -6.35 1.27 -0.55
C LEU A 15 -5.81 2.22 0.51
N ALA A 16 -4.84 3.06 0.15
CA ALA A 16 -4.34 4.12 1.01
C ALA A 16 -4.34 5.47 0.29
N VAL A 17 -4.89 6.49 0.94
CA VAL A 17 -4.92 7.87 0.47
C VAL A 17 -4.11 8.71 1.44
N LEU A 18 -3.06 9.36 0.95
CA LEU A 18 -2.10 10.18 1.71
C LEU A 18 -2.10 11.61 1.16
N PRO A 19 -3.08 12.46 1.54
CA PRO A 19 -3.33 13.77 0.92
C PRO A 19 -2.15 14.72 1.01
N ASP A 20 -1.50 14.80 2.17
CA ASP A 20 -0.35 15.69 2.42
C ASP A 20 0.79 15.43 1.43
N THR A 21 0.86 14.20 0.93
CA THR A 21 1.89 13.76 -0.02
C THR A 21 1.38 13.71 -1.45
N LYS A 22 0.09 13.97 -1.73
CA LYS A 22 -0.54 13.77 -3.05
C LYS A 22 -0.34 12.35 -3.60
N LEU A 23 -0.42 11.33 -2.73
CA LEU A 23 -0.22 9.93 -3.09
C LEU A 23 -1.50 9.12 -2.82
N VAL A 24 -1.84 8.27 -3.79
CA VAL A 24 -2.83 7.21 -3.65
C VAL A 24 -2.16 5.89 -4.00
N LEU A 25 -2.26 4.91 -3.10
CA LEU A 25 -1.72 3.56 -3.27
C LEU A 25 -2.88 2.58 -3.35
N ILE A 26 -2.89 1.78 -4.41
CA ILE A 26 -3.83 0.69 -4.59
C ILE A 26 -3.02 -0.58 -4.81
N HIS A 27 -3.14 -1.52 -3.87
CA HIS A 27 -2.60 -2.87 -4.03
C HIS A 27 -3.76 -3.86 -4.10
N ARG A 28 -3.76 -4.66 -5.16
CA ARG A 28 -4.78 -5.67 -5.49
C ARG A 28 -4.08 -6.97 -5.86
N VAL A 29 -4.74 -8.05 -5.50
CA VAL A 29 -4.33 -9.43 -5.81
C VAL A 29 -5.55 -10.11 -6.43
N ASP A 30 -5.32 -11.09 -7.29
CA ASP A 30 -6.38 -11.99 -7.74
C ASP A 30 -6.69 -12.96 -6.59
N THR A 31 -7.75 -12.68 -5.84
CA THR A 31 -8.16 -13.49 -4.68
C THR A 31 -9.00 -14.71 -5.05
N ASP A 32 -9.33 -14.86 -6.34
CA ASP A 32 -9.96 -16.08 -6.86
C ASP A 32 -8.92 -17.18 -7.15
N LYS A 33 -7.63 -16.89 -6.95
CA LYS A 33 -6.50 -17.82 -7.10
C LYS A 33 -5.61 -17.82 -5.86
N ASP A 34 -4.72 -18.81 -5.78
CA ASP A 34 -3.69 -18.85 -4.77
C ASP A 34 -2.78 -17.61 -4.87
N PHE A 35 -2.47 -17.03 -3.71
CA PHE A 35 -1.52 -15.94 -3.57
C PHE A 35 -0.61 -16.21 -2.36
N ASP A 36 0.62 -15.71 -2.43
CA ASP A 36 1.65 -15.89 -1.40
C ASP A 36 2.09 -14.59 -0.73
N ILE A 37 1.55 -13.44 -1.18
CA ILE A 37 1.91 -12.14 -0.63
C ILE A 37 1.41 -11.96 0.81
N THR A 38 2.30 -11.47 1.66
CA THR A 38 2.06 -11.21 3.07
C THR A 38 1.85 -9.73 3.35
N TRP A 39 1.21 -9.43 4.47
CA TRP A 39 1.06 -8.04 4.93
C TRP A 39 2.39 -7.33 5.17
N ASN A 40 3.44 -8.06 5.58
CA ASN A 40 4.77 -7.49 5.77
C ASN A 40 5.38 -7.01 4.44
N GLU A 41 5.22 -7.79 3.37
CA GLU A 41 5.67 -7.41 2.04
C GLU A 41 4.89 -6.20 1.50
N ILE A 42 3.57 -6.14 1.74
CA ILE A 42 2.76 -4.97 1.39
C ILE A 42 3.26 -3.71 2.13
N ARG A 43 3.55 -3.82 3.44
CA ARG A 43 4.13 -2.70 4.20
C ARG A 43 5.50 -2.30 3.68
N GLN A 44 6.35 -3.27 3.31
CA GLN A 44 7.66 -2.99 2.73
C GLN A 44 7.53 -2.22 1.42
N LEU A 45 6.60 -2.62 0.55
CA LEU A 45 6.28 -1.91 -0.69
C LEU A 45 5.86 -0.45 -0.40
N MET A 46 5.00 -0.23 0.59
CA MET A 46 4.60 1.13 0.99
C MET A 46 5.79 2.00 1.41
N TYR A 47 6.72 1.46 2.21
CA TYR A 47 7.92 2.19 2.61
C TYR A 47 8.81 2.51 1.41
N MET A 48 9.05 1.55 0.52
CA MET A 48 9.85 1.76 -0.69
C MET A 48 9.28 2.86 -1.58
N ILE A 49 7.96 2.90 -1.78
CA ILE A 49 7.31 3.97 -2.55
C ILE A 49 7.43 5.32 -1.84
N GLY A 50 7.31 5.35 -0.51
CA GLY A 50 7.52 6.56 0.30
C GLY A 50 8.94 7.12 0.13
N GLU A 51 9.96 6.28 0.29
CA GLU A 51 11.38 6.66 0.19
C GLU A 51 11.76 7.13 -1.23
N ALA A 52 11.27 6.43 -2.27
CA ALA A 52 11.52 6.81 -3.66
C ALA A 52 11.03 8.23 -3.98
N ARG A 53 10.03 8.73 -3.24
CA ARG A 53 9.52 10.10 -3.40
C ARG A 53 10.29 11.15 -2.60
N ILE A 54 10.94 10.77 -1.50
CA ILE A 54 11.81 11.68 -0.73
C ILE A 54 13.12 11.94 -1.49
N SER A 55 13.52 10.99 -2.34
CA SER A 55 14.79 11.00 -3.08
C SER A 55 14.77 11.84 -4.37
N ASN A 56 13.63 12.44 -4.74
CA ASN A 56 13.43 13.21 -5.98
C ASN A 56 13.14 14.68 -5.71
#